data_AF-A0A9P7AQ29-F1
#
_entry.id   AF-A0A9P7AQ29-F1
#
_cell.length_a   1.000
_cell.length_b   1.000
_cell.length_c   1.000
_cell.angle_alpha   90.00
_cell.angle_beta   90.00
_cell.angle_gamma   90.00
#
_symmetry.space_group_name_H-M   'P 1'
#
loop_
_entity.id
_entity.type
_entity.pdbx_description
1 polymer ?
#
loop_
_entity_poly.entity_id
_entity_poly.type
_entity_poly.pdbx_seq_one_letter_code
_entity_poly.pdbx_strand_id
1 'polypeptide(L)' 'MIFGYGRRICPGRYISELSLWAAIVCMLSTVRITKAKDSEGKYIPVIPEHTTGLAVLAGD' A
#
# COMPACT_ATOMS: atom_id res chain seq x y z
N MET A 1 -5.83 -8.75 -10.83
CA MET A 1 -6.90 -9.28 -9.96
C MET A 1 -6.43 -9.23 -8.51
N ILE A 2 -6.61 -8.08 -7.86
CA ILE A 2 -5.97 -7.79 -6.55
C ILE A 2 -6.69 -8.54 -5.41
N PHE A 3 -8.00 -8.77 -5.57
CA PHE A 3 -8.85 -9.39 -4.56
C PHE A 3 -9.18 -10.87 -4.84
N GLY A 4 -8.49 -11.52 -5.78
CA GLY A 4 -8.79 -12.90 -6.19
C GLY A 4 -10.01 -13.05 -7.12
N TYR A 5 -10.39 -14.30 -7.42
CA TYR A 5 -11.47 -14.66 -8.36
C TYR A 5 -12.46 -15.65 -7.77
N GLY A 6 -13.62 -15.74 -8.44
CA GLY A 6 -14.55 -16.85 -8.29
C GLY A 6 -15.12 -16.93 -6.88
N ARG A 7 -15.35 -18.14 -6.38
CA ARG A 7 -15.99 -18.37 -5.07
C ARG A 7 -15.15 -17.90 -3.86
N ARG A 8 -13.86 -17.57 -4.05
CA ARG A 8 -12.96 -17.09 -2.99
C ARG A 8 -12.47 -15.66 -3.23
N ILE A 9 -13.20 -14.88 -4.03
CA ILE A 9 -12.93 -13.46 -4.15
C ILE A 9 -13.08 -12.77 -2.79
N CYS A 10 -12.22 -11.81 -2.47
CA CYS A 10 -12.26 -11.09 -1.20
C CYS A 10 -13.65 -10.48 -1.00
N PRO A 11 -14.37 -10.87 0.06
CA PRO A 11 -15.68 -10.29 0.35
C PRO A 11 -15.57 -8.81 0.77
N GLY A 12 -14.41 -8.42 1.33
CA GLY A 12 -14.12 -7.06 1.76
C GLY A 12 -13.74 -6.08 0.64
N ARG A 13 -13.68 -6.51 -0.63
CA ARG A 13 -13.17 -5.68 -1.74
C ARG A 13 -13.83 -4.31 -1.86
N TYR A 14 -15.13 -4.23 -1.63
CA TYR A 14 -15.89 -2.98 -1.73
C TYR A 14 -15.59 -2.03 -0.58
N ILE A 15 -15.45 -2.57 0.63
CA ILE A 15 -15.07 -1.77 1.81
C ILE A 15 -13.64 -1.29 1.65
N SER A 16 -12.73 -2.16 1.19
CA SER A 16 -11.33 -1.80 0.93
C SER A 16 -11.19 -0.71 -0.11
N GLU A 17 -11.96 -0.77 -1.20
CA GLU A 17 -11.92 0.25 -2.25
C GLU A 17 -12.38 1.62 -1.73
N LEU A 18 -13.51 1.66 -1.02
CA LEU A 18 -14.04 2.90 -0.44
C LEU A 18 -13.15 3.47 0.66
N SER A 19 -12.67 2.63 1.57
CA SER A 19 -11.83 3.08 2.70
C SER A 19 -10.46 3.55 2.23
N LEU A 20 -9.86 2.87 1.25
CA LEU A 20 -8.59 3.27 0.66
C LEU A 20 -8.74 4.60 -0.08
N TRP A 21 -9.80 4.77 -0.86
CA TRP A 21 -10.08 6.03 -1.54
C TRP A 21 -10.24 7.19 -0.56
N ALA A 22 -11.08 7.01 0.47
CA ALA A 22 -11.28 8.03 1.49
C ALA A 22 -9.97 8.38 2.21
N ALA A 23 -9.17 7.39 2.58
CA ALA A 23 -7.88 7.60 3.23
C ALA A 23 -6.91 8.40 2.33
N ILE A 24 -6.80 8.04 1.05
CA ILE A 24 -5.94 8.74 0.08
C ILE A 24 -6.37 10.21 -0.06
N VAL A 25 -7.66 10.46 -0.29
CA VAL A 25 -8.18 11.82 -0.46
C VAL A 25 -7.95 12.66 0.80
N CYS A 26 -8.23 12.11 1.98
CA CYS A 26 -7.99 12.81 3.24
C CYS A 26 -6.51 13.12 3.48
N MET A 27 -5.59 12.20 3.17
CA MET A 27 -4.15 12.46 3.29
C MET A 27 -3.72 13.58 2.33
N LEU A 28 -4.14 13.51 1.06
CA LEU A 28 -3.76 14.49 0.06
C LEU A 28 -4.38 15.88 0.29
N SER A 29 -5.53 15.96 0.96
CA SER A 29 -6.16 17.24 1.29
C SER A 29 -5.61 17.91 2.55
N THR A 30 -5.04 17.14 3.48
CA THR A 30 -4.61 17.64 4.80
C THR A 30 -3.11 17.80 4.94
N VAL A 31 -2.32 17.01 4.20
CA VAL A 31 -0.85 17.03 4.33
C VAL A 31 -0.16 17.07 2.98
N ARG A 32 1.04 17.68 2.97
CA ARG A 32 1.94 17.66 1.82
C ARG A 32 2.96 16.54 1.99
N ILE A 33 2.83 15.48 1.19
CA ILE A 33 3.75 14.34 1.22
C ILE A 33 5.02 14.67 0.45
N THR A 34 6.18 14.62 1.10
CA THR A 34 7.50 14.85 0.50
C THR A 34 8.54 13.89 1.07
N LYS A 35 9.65 13.67 0.36
CA LYS A 35 10.78 12.87 0.88
C LYS A 35 11.31 13.48 2.18
N ALA A 36 11.60 12.62 3.16
CA ALA A 36 12.30 13.01 4.36
C ALA A 36 13.70 13.54 4.03
N LYS A 37 14.21 14.43 4.88
CA LYS A 37 15.57 14.97 4.80
C LYS A 37 16.38 14.51 6.00
N ASP A 38 17.67 14.28 5.80
CA ASP A 38 18.63 14.02 6.88
C ASP A 38 19.05 15.31 7.62
N SER A 39 19.98 15.20 8.56
CA SER A 39 20.52 16.33 9.33
C SER A 39 21.24 17.38 8.49
N GLU A 40 21.69 17.02 7.29
CA GLU A 40 22.36 17.92 6.35
C GLU A 40 21.37 18.52 5.33
N GLY A 41 20.08 18.19 5.43
CA GLY A 41 19.03 18.69 4.57
C GLY A 41 18.92 17.97 3.21
N LYS A 42 19.63 16.85 3.02
CA LYS A 42 19.59 16.05 1.79
C LYS A 42 18.44 15.05 1.83
N TYR A 43 17.82 14.80 0.68
CA TYR A 43 16.73 13.83 0.58
C TYR A 43 17.22 12.40 0.87
N ILE A 44 16.51 11.73 1.76
CA ILE A 44 16.73 10.32 2.07
C ILE A 44 16.13 9.47 0.92
N PRO A 45 16.90 8.55 0.31
CA PRO A 45 16.37 7.65 -0.72
C PRO A 45 15.35 6.69 -0.11
N VAL A 46 14.22 6.50 -0.80
CA VAL A 46 13.24 5.48 -0.42
C VAL A 46 13.69 4.18 -1.05
N ILE A 47 14.18 3.24 -0.23
CA ILE A 47 14.51 1.88 -0.64
C ILE A 47 13.30 1.02 -0.26
N PRO A 48 12.46 0.61 -1.22
CA PRO A 48 11.28 -0.15 -0.89
C PRO A 48 11.67 -1.57 -0.47
N GLU A 49 11.28 -1.93 0.75
CA GLU A 49 11.36 -3.31 1.23
C GLU A 49 9.98 -3.94 1.05
N HIS A 50 9.96 -5.08 0.35
CA HIS A 50 8.75 -5.81 0.09
C HIS A 50 8.85 -7.18 0.76
N THR A 51 7.84 -7.53 1.56
CA THR A 51 7.64 -8.91 1.98
C THR A 51 6.83 -9.62 0.92
N THR A 52 7.27 -10.80 0.51
CA THR A 52 6.47 -11.67 -0.37
C THR A 52 5.22 -12.10 0.39
N GLY A 53 4.04 -11.64 -0.03
CA GLY A 53 2.76 -12.01 0.57
C GLY A 53 1.75 -12.37 -0.52
N LEU A 54 1.24 -13.61 -0.47
CA LEU A 54 0.39 -14.33 -1.44
C LEU A 54 1.11 -14.97 -2.66
N ALA A 55 2.06 -15.86 -2.39
CA ALA A 55 2.28 -17.08 -3.18
C ALA A 55 2.69 -18.20 -2.22
N VAL A 56 1.74 -19.01 -1.76
CA VAL A 56 2.09 -20.30 -1.16
C VAL A 56 2.54 -21.19 -2.31
N LEU A 57 3.84 -21.25 -2.55
CA LEU A 57 4.50 -22.53 -2.76
C LEU A 57 5.47 -22.67 -1.59
N ALA A 58 4.95 -23.22 -0.51
CA ALA A 58 5.80 -23.93 0.43
C ALA A 58 6.30 -25.17 -0.33
N GLY A 59 7.60 -25.23 -0.56
CA GLY A 59 8.28 -26.31 -1.23
C GLY A 59 9.65 -25.82 -1.62
N ASP A 60 10.64 -26.26 -0.84
CA ASP A 60 12.06 -26.43 -1.17
C ASP A 60 12.57 -25.78 -2.48
#